data_AF-A0A8J2TDC7-F1
#
_entry.id   AF-A0A8J2TDC7-F1
#
_cell.length_a   1.000
_cell.length_b   1.000
_cell.length_c   1.000
_cell.angle_alpha   90.00
_cell.angle_beta   90.00
_cell.angle_gamma   90.00
#
_symmetry.space_group_name_H-M   'P 1'
#
loop_
_entity.id
_entity.type
_entity.pdbx_description
1 polymer ?
#
loop_
_entity_poly.entity_id
_entity_poly.type
_entity_poly.pdbx_seq_one_letter_code
_entity_poly.pdbx_strand_id
1 'polypeptide(L)' 'MIVLKFLVIAAALLVVVKFIASIFGKGNIPILNQLVTVILSLFIAFELFKLGQAVIEKFS' A
#
# COMPACT_ATOMS: atom_id res chain seq x y z
N MET A 1 -15.43 -8.30 9.06
CA MET A 1 -14.44 -7.44 9.76
C MET A 1 -13.11 -8.14 10.06
N ILE A 2 -13.08 -9.38 10.56
CA ILE A 2 -11.81 -10.08 10.87
C ILE A 2 -10.95 -10.30 9.62
N VAL A 3 -11.56 -10.72 8.50
CA VAL A 3 -10.87 -11.04 7.24
C VAL A 3 -10.16 -9.82 6.65
N LEU A 4 -10.81 -8.66 6.69
CA LEU A 4 -10.24 -7.38 6.26
C LEU A 4 -9.00 -6.99 7.07
N LYS A 5 -9.03 -7.21 8.38
CA LYS A 5 -7.87 -6.93 9.25
C LYS A 5 -6.68 -7.81 8.89
N PHE A 6 -6.91 -9.09 8.65
CA PHE A 6 -5.85 -10.00 8.20
C PHE A 6 -5.26 -9.59 6.85
N LEU A 7 -6.09 -9.14 5.90
CA LEU A 7 -5.62 -8.65 4.61
C LEU A 7 -4.71 -7.42 4.75
N VAL A 8 -5.11 -6.46 5.58
CA VAL A 8 -4.33 -5.23 5.82
C VAL A 8 -2.99 -5.55 6.49
N ILE A 9 -2.99 -6.43 7.49
CA ILE A 9 -1.77 -6.88 8.16
C ILE A 9 -0.85 -7.60 7.17
N ALA A 10 -1.39 -8.49 6.33
CA ALA A 10 -0.62 -9.21 5.31
C ALA A 10 -0.01 -8.25 4.28
N ALA A 11 -0.77 -7.24 3.83
CA ALA A 11 -0.28 -6.22 2.91
C ALA A 11 0.85 -5.38 3.53
N ALA A 12 0.72 -4.99 4.80
CA ALA A 12 1.76 -4.26 5.53
C ALA A 12 3.05 -5.10 5.67
N LEU A 13 2.91 -6.39 6.03
CA LEU A 13 4.04 -7.31 6.13
C LEU A 13 4.75 -7.49 4.78
N LEU A 14 4.01 -7.57 3.66
CA LEU A 14 4.59 -7.64 2.32
C LEU A 14 5.46 -6.43 1.97
N VAL A 15 5.04 -5.23 2.35
CA VAL A 15 5.83 -4.00 2.14
C VAL A 15 7.11 -4.04 2.98
N VAL A 16 7.01 -4.46 4.25
CA VAL A 16 8.17 -4.59 5.14
C VAL A 16 9.17 -5.62 4.61
N VAL A 17 8.69 -6.78 4.15
CA VAL A 17 9.53 -7.84 3.55
C VAL A 17 10.26 -7.31 2.31
N LYS A 18 9.59 -6.53 1.44
CA LYS A 18 10.25 -5.91 0.29
C LYS A 18 11.32 -4.90 0.71
N PHE A 19 11.06 -4.10 1.74
CA PHE A 19 12.04 -3.16 2.28
C PHE A 19 13.29 -3.89 2.80
N ILE A 20 13.10 -4.95 3.57
CA ILE A 20 14.18 -5.80 4.06
C ILE A 20 14.94 -6.42 2.87
N ALA A 21 14.24 -7.03 1.90
CA ALA A 21 14.88 -7.60 0.71
C ALA A 21 15.74 -6.57 -0.04
N SER A 22 15.27 -5.33 -0.15
CA SER A 22 16.03 -4.22 -0.75
C SER A 22 17.30 -3.89 0.03
N ILE A 23 17.25 -3.88 1.36
CA ILE A 23 18.42 -3.61 2.23
C ILE A 23 19.49 -4.70 2.07
N PHE A 24 19.08 -5.96 1.90
CA PHE A 24 19.98 -7.10 1.66
C PHE A 24 20.47 -7.22 0.20
N GLY A 25 20.31 -6.18 -0.63
CA GLY A 25 20.74 -6.17 -2.03
C GLY A 25 19.85 -6.99 -2.99
N LYS A 26 18.75 -7.56 -2.49
CA LYS A 26 17.73 -8.29 -3.28
C LYS A 26 16.53 -7.39 -3.61
N GLY A 27 16.78 -6.14 -3.97
CA GLY A 27 15.73 -5.16 -4.27
C GLY A 27 14.97 -5.40 -5.58
N ASN A 28 15.51 -6.25 -6.47
CA ASN A 28 14.91 -6.52 -7.78
C ASN A 28 14.29 -7.92 -7.86
N ILE A 29 13.33 -8.22 -6.99
CA ILE A 29 12.48 -9.41 -7.13
C ILE A 29 11.22 -8.97 -7.89
N PRO A 30 11.05 -9.32 -9.18
CA PRO A 30 10.02 -8.70 -10.03
C PRO A 30 8.59 -8.87 -9.50
N ILE A 31 8.27 -10.07 -9.01
CA ILE A 31 6.95 -10.41 -8.48
C ILE A 31 6.64 -9.63 -7.21
N LEU A 32 7.59 -9.58 -6.27
CA LEU A 32 7.45 -8.83 -5.02
C LEU A 32 7.34 -7.32 -5.31
N ASN A 33 8.05 -6.86 -6.33
CA ASN A 33 8.03 -5.48 -6.74
C ASN A 33 6.66 -5.08 -7.27
N GLN A 34 6.10 -5.87 -8.18
CA GLN A 34 4.78 -5.67 -8.76
C GLN A 34 3.67 -5.73 -7.70
N LEU A 35 3.71 -6.72 -6.79
CA LEU A 35 2.72 -6.86 -5.71
C LEU A 35 2.69 -5.63 -4.80
N VAL A 36 3.85 -5.14 -4.36
CA VAL A 36 3.91 -3.95 -3.52
C VAL A 36 3.49 -2.70 -4.29
N THR A 37 3.83 -2.58 -5.56
CA THR A 37 3.37 -1.46 -6.39
C THR A 37 1.84 -1.43 -6.50
N VAL A 38 1.21 -2.59 -6.74
CA VAL A 38 -0.27 -2.68 -6.78
C VAL A 38 -0.87 -2.26 -5.44
N ILE A 39 -0.37 -2.79 -4.32
CA ILE A 39 -0.85 -2.45 -2.97
C ILE A 39 -0.72 -0.93 -2.70
N LEU A 40 0.45 -0.35 -2.99
CA LEU A 40 0.70 1.07 -2.77
C LEU A 40 -0.16 1.95 -3.69
N SER A 41 -0.35 1.56 -4.95
CA SER A 41 -1.18 2.30 -5.90
C SER A 41 -2.65 2.34 -5.46
N LEU A 42 -3.19 1.23 -4.97
CA LEU A 42 -4.55 1.17 -4.42
C LEU A 42 -4.69 2.03 -3.17
N PHE A 43 -3.69 1.99 -2.27
CA PHE A 43 -3.67 2.82 -1.08
C PHE A 43 -3.63 4.31 -1.43
N ILE A 44 -2.72 4.73 -2.32
CA ILE A 44 -2.59 6.12 -2.75
C ILE A 44 -3.87 6.60 -3.44
N ALA A 45 -4.47 5.80 -4.32
CA ALA A 45 -5.72 6.16 -4.99
C ALA A 45 -6.85 6.39 -3.98
N PHE A 46 -6.95 5.55 -2.95
CA PHE A 46 -7.94 5.69 -1.89
C PHE A 46 -7.71 6.92 -1.02
N GLU A 47 -6.46 7.19 -0.62
CA GLU A 47 -6.11 8.38 0.15
C GLU A 47 -6.34 9.67 -0.65
N LEU A 48 -6.00 9.68 -1.95
CA LEU A 48 -6.31 10.82 -2.85
C LEU A 48 -7.80 11.06 -2.99
N PHE A 49 -8.60 10.00 -3.08
CA PHE A 49 -10.06 10.11 -3.15
C PHE A 49 -10.64 10.74 -1.87
N LYS A 50 -10.22 10.27 -0.69
CA LYS A 50 -10.61 10.87 0.59
C LYS A 50 -10.15 12.32 0.73
N LEU A 51 -8.93 12.61 0.31
CA LEU A 51 -8.40 13.98 0.35
C LEU A 51 -9.21 14.88 -0.57
N GLY A 52 -9.60 14.40 -1.75
CA GLY A 52 -10.53 15.10 -2.65
C GLY A 52 -11.87 15.38 -1.99
N GLN A 53 -12.47 14.39 -1.31
CA GLN A 53 -13.72 14.59 -0.54
C GLN A 53 -13.54 15.64 0.56
N ALA A 54 -12.50 15.52 1.38
CA ALA A 54 -12.24 16.47 2.48
C ALA A 54 -12.00 17.90 1.98
N VAL A 55 -11.38 18.06 0.80
CA VAL A 55 -11.23 19.35 0.14
C VAL A 55 -12.59 19.89 -0.29
N ILE A 56 -13.42 19.09 -0.96
CA ILE A 56 -14.77 19.51 -1.40
C ILE A 56 -15.65 19.87 -0.20
N GLU A 57 -15.66 19.07 0.87
CA GLU A 57 -16.41 19.35 2.10
C GLU A 57 -15.96 20.64 2.79
N LYS A 58 -14.69 21.03 2.65
CA LYS A 58 -14.17 22.27 3.25
C LYS A 58 -14.55 23.52 2.44
N PHE A 59 -14.88 23.37 1.15
CA PHE A 59 -15.22 24.47 0.24
C PHE A 59 -16.72 24.52 -0.13
N SER A 60 -17.52 23.55 0.32
CA SER A 60 -18.99 23.55 0.27
C SER A 60 -19.59 24.09 1.56
#